data_AF-A0A957EKS4-F1
#
_entry.id   AF-A0A957EKS4-F1
#
_cell.length_a   1.000
_cell.length_b   1.000
_cell.length_c   1.000
_cell.angle_alpha   90.00
_cell.angle_beta   90.00
_cell.angle_gamma   90.00
#
_symmetry.space_group_name_H-M   'P 1'
#
loop_
_entity.id
_entity.type
_entity.pdbx_description
1 polymer ?
#
loop_
_entity_poly.entity_id
_entity_poly.type
_entity_poly.pdbx_seq_one_letter_code
_entity_poly.pdbx_strand_id
1 'polypeptide(L)'
;MKRWQFWLGMAISAIFLWLALRGLKLTEVWQDIRSANYLWLIPSVAVYFVAVWARTWRWDYMLRPLKHVPLRRLFPVVVIGYMGNNVYPFRAGELLRSYVLRRRENVSISASLATVIVERVFDGLVMLVFVFAALPFAPIPGDNAHIRAIVIFASIAFFAAMVIFFALAAMPER
;
A
#
# COMPACT_ATOMS: atom_id res chain seq x y z
N MET A 1 -0.26 -10.88 22.73
CA MET A 1 1.10 -10.39 22.38
C MET A 1 2.04 -10.71 23.52
N LYS A 2 3.20 -11.33 23.27
CA LYS A 2 4.19 -11.52 24.35
C LYS A 2 4.70 -10.14 24.76
N ARG A 3 4.72 -9.84 26.06
CA ARG A 3 5.07 -8.52 26.65
C ARG A 3 6.33 -7.89 26.03
N TRP A 4 7.32 -8.72 25.66
CA TRP A 4 8.58 -8.28 25.05
C TRP A 4 8.42 -7.64 23.66
N GLN A 5 7.53 -8.15 22.80
CA GLN A 5 7.34 -7.61 21.43
C GLN A 5 6.79 -6.18 21.47
N PHE A 6 5.93 -5.89 22.45
CA PHE A 6 5.38 -4.56 22.66
C PHE A 6 6.47 -3.57 23.09
N TRP A 7 7.29 -3.95 24.09
CA TRP A 7 8.40 -3.11 24.55
C TRP A 7 9.46 -2.89 23.46
N LEU A 8 9.78 -3.92 22.69
CA LEU A 8 10.70 -3.82 21.56
C LEU A 8 10.16 -2.87 20.48
N GLY A 9 8.88 -2.97 20.13
CA GLY A 9 8.24 -2.04 19.20
C GLY A 9 8.23 -0.60 19.71
N MET A 10 8.02 -0.40 21.01
CA MET A 10 8.07 0.93 21.64
C MET A 10 9.49 1.51 21.61
N ALA A 11 10.51 0.72 21.94
CA ALA A 11 11.90 1.13 21.89
C ALA A 11 12.34 1.51 20.46
N ILE A 12 12.01 0.69 19.47
CA ILE A 12 12.26 0.99 18.05
C ILE A 12 11.57 2.29 17.66
N SER A 13 10.28 2.45 17.97
CA SER A 13 9.52 3.66 17.65
C SER A 13 10.15 4.92 18.27
N ALA A 14 10.61 4.83 19.53
CA ALA A 14 11.29 5.93 20.22
C ALA A 14 12.63 6.29 19.56
N ILE A 15 13.43 5.31 19.14
CA ILE A 15 14.70 5.54 18.43
C ILE A 15 14.44 6.25 17.10
N PHE A 16 13.48 5.77 16.30
CA PHE A 16 13.17 6.38 15.00
C PHE A 16 12.55 7.78 15.16
N LEU A 17 11.72 8.00 16.18
CA LEU A 17 11.22 9.33 16.51
C LEU A 17 12.36 10.28 16.90
N TRP A 18 13.29 9.82 17.73
CA TRP A 18 14.46 10.62 18.09
C TRP A 18 15.33 10.95 16.88
N LEU A 19 15.60 9.96 16.02
CA LEU A 19 16.35 10.18 14.76
C LEU A 19 15.65 11.20 13.85
N ALA A 20 14.32 11.11 13.72
CA ALA A 20 13.54 12.05 12.91
C ALA A 20 13.55 13.48 13.49
N LEU A 21 13.47 13.62 14.82
CA LEU A 21 13.37 14.91 15.49
C LEU A 21 14.73 15.58 15.75
N ARG A 22 15.84 14.84 15.81
CA ARG A 22 17.16 15.37 16.17
C ARG A 22 17.66 16.49 15.25
N GLY A 23 17.22 16.50 13.99
CA GLY A 23 17.59 17.54 13.02
C GLY A 23 16.53 18.64 12.82
N LEU A 24 15.38 18.56 13.50
CA LEU A 24 14.25 19.47 13.27
C LEU A 24 14.24 20.62 14.27
N LYS A 25 14.23 21.85 13.75
CA LYS A 25 13.90 23.03 14.53
C LYS A 25 12.39 23.15 14.63
N LEU A 26 11.82 22.72 15.76
CA LEU A 26 10.37 22.70 16.00
C LEU A 26 9.70 24.07 15.78
N THR A 27 10.43 25.16 16.02
CA THR A 27 9.93 26.52 15.78
C THR A 27 9.69 26.81 14.30
N GLU A 28 10.58 26.35 13.42
CA GLU A 28 10.44 26.52 11.96
C GLU A 28 9.24 25.68 11.46
N VAL A 29 9.11 24.44 11.92
CA VAL A 29 7.96 23.56 11.60
C VAL A 29 6.64 24.21 11.98
N TRP A 30 6.57 24.87 13.15
CA TRP A 30 5.36 25.54 13.59
C TRP A 30 5.02 26.78 12.76
N GLN A 31 6.03 27.51 12.29
CA GLN A 31 5.85 28.64 11.38
C GLN A 31 5.39 28.18 10.00
N ASP A 32 5.93 27.08 9.49
CA ASP A 32 5.52 26.47 8.22
C ASP A 32 4.06 26.02 8.28
N ILE A 33 3.63 25.38 9.37
CA ILE A 33 2.22 25.01 9.56
C ILE A 33 1.31 26.23 9.56
N ARG A 34 1.69 27.33 10.21
CA ARG A 34 0.87 28.55 10.25
C ARG A 34 0.80 29.29 8.92
N SER A 35 1.89 29.27 8.15
CA SER A 35 1.98 29.97 6.86
C SER A 35 1.55 29.12 5.67
N ALA A 36 1.31 27.82 5.87
CA ALA A 36 0.88 26.91 4.82
C ALA A 36 -0.47 27.34 4.20
N ASN A 37 -0.56 27.21 2.88
CA ASN A 37 -1.80 27.44 2.17
C ASN A 37 -2.72 26.22 2.25
N TYR A 38 -3.69 26.28 3.16
CA TYR A 38 -4.68 25.22 3.39
C TYR A 38 -5.63 24.96 2.22
N LEU A 39 -5.69 25.83 1.20
CA LEU A 39 -6.47 25.56 -0.02
C LEU A 39 -6.03 24.27 -0.71
N TRP A 40 -4.75 23.88 -0.58
CA TRP A 40 -4.22 22.62 -1.11
C TRP A 40 -4.77 21.37 -0.43
N LEU A 41 -5.41 21.49 0.74
CA LEU A 41 -6.09 20.36 1.38
C LEU A 41 -7.30 19.91 0.57
N ILE A 42 -8.01 20.82 -0.09
CA ILE A 42 -9.22 20.51 -0.86
C ILE A 42 -8.93 19.53 -2.02
N PRO A 43 -8.01 19.83 -2.96
CA PRO A 43 -7.68 18.88 -4.02
C PRO A 43 -7.02 17.61 -3.47
N SER A 44 -6.24 17.70 -2.38
CA SER A 44 -5.63 16.51 -1.74
C SER A 44 -6.68 15.53 -1.21
N VAL A 45 -7.71 16.04 -0.53
CA VAL A 45 -8.84 15.25 -0.04
C VAL A 45 -9.65 14.67 -1.20
N ALA A 46 -9.89 15.46 -2.26
CA ALA A 46 -10.58 14.97 -3.45
C ALA A 46 -9.82 13.80 -4.11
N VAL A 47 -8.50 13.96 -4.32
CA VAL A 47 -7.63 12.89 -4.86
C VAL A 47 -7.64 11.66 -3.96
N TYR A 48 -7.60 11.84 -2.64
CA TYR A 48 -7.71 10.72 -1.69
C TYR A 48 -9.01 9.93 -1.87
N PHE A 49 -10.16 10.61 -1.93
CA PHE A 49 -11.45 9.92 -2.11
C PHE A 49 -11.56 9.25 -3.48
N VAL A 50 -11.03 9.86 -4.54
CA VAL A 50 -10.94 9.23 -5.87
C VAL A 50 -10.07 7.97 -5.81
N ALA A 51 -8.94 8.01 -5.11
CA ALA A 51 -8.07 6.84 -4.94
C ALA A 51 -8.77 5.71 -4.14
N VAL A 52 -9.50 6.04 -3.07
CA VAL A 52 -10.29 5.06 -2.31
C VAL A 52 -11.42 4.47 -3.16
N TRP A 53 -12.05 5.29 -4.00
CA TRP A 53 -13.08 4.83 -4.94
C TRP A 53 -12.51 3.86 -5.98
N ALA A 54 -11.38 4.22 -6.61
CA ALA A 54 -10.68 3.35 -7.56
C ALA A 54 -10.29 2.02 -6.92
N ARG A 55 -9.80 2.05 -5.67
CA ARG A 55 -9.48 0.83 -4.92
C ARG A 55 -10.71 -0.01 -4.61
N THR A 56 -11.83 0.63 -4.27
CA THR A 56 -13.12 -0.06 -4.08
C THR A 56 -13.56 -0.75 -5.37
N TRP A 57 -13.45 -0.06 -6.50
CA TRP A 57 -13.79 -0.61 -7.81
C TRP A 57 -12.92 -1.80 -8.20
N ARG A 58 -11.61 -1.72 -7.97
CA ARG A 58 -10.71 -2.86 -8.16
C ARG A 58 -11.11 -4.05 -7.30
N TRP A 59 -11.45 -3.82 -6.03
CA TRP A 59 -11.85 -4.91 -5.13
C TRP A 59 -13.21 -5.51 -5.49
N ASP A 60 -14.16 -4.71 -6.00
CA ASP A 60 -15.39 -5.25 -6.60
C ASP A 60 -15.04 -6.28 -7.67
N TYR A 61 -14.12 -5.96 -8.58
CA TYR A 61 -13.72 -6.89 -9.64
C TYR A 61 -13.16 -8.21 -9.07
N MET A 62 -12.33 -8.15 -8.03
CA MET A 62 -11.77 -9.33 -7.37
C MET A 62 -12.81 -10.14 -6.57
N LEU A 63 -13.91 -9.50 -6.13
CA LEU A 63 -15.01 -10.13 -5.42
C LEU A 63 -16.05 -10.77 -6.34
N ARG A 64 -16.12 -10.39 -7.62
CA ARG A 64 -17.11 -10.92 -8.59
C ARG A 64 -17.20 -12.45 -8.65
N PRO A 65 -16.09 -13.22 -8.56
CA PRO A 65 -16.18 -14.69 -8.54
C PRO A 65 -16.89 -15.24 -7.30
N LEU A 66 -16.96 -14.47 -6.21
CA LEU A 66 -17.62 -14.85 -4.96
C LEU A 66 -19.05 -14.34 -4.90
N LYS A 67 -19.24 -13.03 -5.12
CA LYS A 67 -20.55 -12.37 -5.10
C LYS A 67 -20.44 -10.99 -5.75
N HIS A 68 -21.40 -10.64 -6.58
CA HIS A 68 -21.54 -9.27 -7.04
C HIS A 68 -22.11 -8.38 -5.93
N VAL A 69 -21.39 -7.32 -5.55
CA VAL A 69 -21.81 -6.34 -4.53
C VAL A 69 -21.72 -4.94 -5.15
N PRO A 70 -22.81 -4.16 -5.18
CA PRO A 70 -22.78 -2.84 -5.80
C PRO A 70 -21.78 -1.92 -5.10
N LEU A 71 -21.02 -1.14 -5.87
CA LEU A 71 -19.98 -0.23 -5.36
C LEU A 71 -20.47 0.72 -4.26
N ARG A 72 -21.72 1.17 -4.34
CA ARG A 72 -22.34 2.03 -3.32
C ARG A 72 -22.40 1.40 -1.93
N ARG A 73 -22.53 0.06 -1.87
CA ARG A 73 -22.51 -0.69 -0.60
C ARG A 73 -21.09 -1.10 -0.21
N LEU A 74 -20.23 -1.34 -1.20
CA LEU A 74 -18.84 -1.75 -0.97
C LEU A 74 -17.96 -0.60 -0.46
N PHE A 75 -18.17 0.62 -0.97
CA PHE A 75 -17.35 1.78 -0.64
C PHE A 75 -17.30 2.09 0.87
N PRO A 76 -18.43 2.15 1.61
CA PRO A 76 -18.40 2.32 3.06
C PRO A 76 -17.64 1.20 3.79
N VAL A 77 -17.70 -0.04 3.31
CA VAL A 77 -16.98 -1.18 3.89
C VAL A 77 -15.47 -0.99 3.76
N VAL A 78 -15.02 -0.51 2.59
CA VAL A 78 -13.61 -0.19 2.34
C VAL A 78 -13.14 0.97 3.22
N VAL A 79 -13.93 2.04 3.32
CA VAL A 79 -13.62 3.20 4.18
C VAL A 79 -13.52 2.80 5.65
N ILE A 80 -14.44 1.98 6.16
CA ILE A 80 -14.36 1.45 7.54
C ILE A 80 -13.09 0.62 7.74
N GLY A 81 -12.71 -0.19 6.75
CA GLY A 81 -11.45 -0.94 6.77
C GLY A 81 -10.23 -0.02 6.86
N TYR A 82 -10.20 1.06 6.06
CA TYR A 82 -9.10 2.05 6.10
C TYR A 82 -9.04 2.80 7.42
N MET A 83 -10.19 3.21 7.95
CA MET A 83 -10.27 3.78 9.30
C MET A 83 -9.71 2.79 10.33
N GLY A 84 -10.06 1.51 10.23
CA GLY A 84 -9.53 0.46 11.10
C GLY A 84 -8.01 0.33 11.02
N ASN A 85 -7.40 0.50 9.85
CA ASN A 85 -5.94 0.48 9.71
C ASN A 85 -5.24 1.68 10.36
N ASN A 86 -5.91 2.82 10.47
CA ASN A 86 -5.35 4.00 11.12
C ASN A 86 -5.46 3.93 12.66
N VAL A 87 -6.49 3.23 13.17
CA VAL A 87 -6.78 3.15 14.61
C VAL A 87 -6.18 1.89 15.25
N TYR A 88 -6.26 0.74 14.57
CA TYR A 88 -5.83 -0.53 15.14
C TYR A 88 -4.38 -0.87 14.77
N PRO A 89 -3.60 -1.44 15.72
CA PRO A 89 -2.27 -1.93 15.43
C PRO A 89 -2.31 -3.14 14.48
N PHE A 90 -1.18 -3.45 13.84
CA PHE A 90 -1.01 -4.58 12.91
C PHE A 90 -1.89 -4.55 11.65
N ARG A 91 -2.40 -3.38 11.24
CA ARG A 91 -3.27 -3.25 10.05
C ARG A 91 -4.49 -4.18 10.12
N ALA A 92 -5.09 -4.30 11.32
CA ALA A 92 -6.28 -5.13 11.54
C ALA A 92 -7.55 -4.62 10.81
N GLY A 93 -7.47 -3.47 10.14
CA GLY A 93 -8.56 -2.93 9.32
C GLY A 93 -8.95 -3.82 8.14
N GLU A 94 -8.05 -4.67 7.65
CA GLU A 94 -8.37 -5.65 6.59
C GLU A 94 -9.30 -6.77 7.09
N LEU A 95 -9.11 -7.19 8.35
CA LEU A 95 -10.03 -8.10 9.04
C LEU A 95 -11.37 -7.42 9.28
N LEU A 96 -11.36 -6.13 9.68
CA LEU A 96 -12.56 -5.35 9.90
C LEU A 96 -13.40 -5.21 8.62
N ARG A 97 -12.77 -4.89 7.49
CA ARG A 97 -13.41 -4.85 6.15
C ARG A 97 -14.10 -6.18 5.83
N SER A 98 -13.40 -7.30 6.03
CA SER A 98 -13.93 -8.65 5.73
C SER A 98 -15.06 -9.05 6.68
N TYR A 99 -14.98 -8.65 7.96
CA TYR A 99 -16.03 -8.87 8.95
C TYR A 99 -17.30 -8.06 8.63
N VAL A 100 -17.15 -6.78 8.30
CA VAL A 100 -18.29 -5.92 7.91
C VAL A 100 -18.92 -6.39 6.61
N LEU A 101 -18.11 -6.85 5.64
CA LEU A 101 -18.61 -7.45 4.39
C LEU A 101 -19.45 -8.70 4.67
N ARG A 102 -18.98 -9.60 5.55
CA ARG A 102 -19.78 -10.77 5.98
C ARG A 102 -21.11 -10.35 6.59
N ARG A 103 -21.10 -9.36 7.49
CA ARG A 103 -22.32 -8.92 8.19
C ARG A 103 -23.35 -8.28 7.27
N ARG A 104 -22.91 -7.54 6.23
CA ARG A 104 -23.81 -6.82 5.31
C ARG A 104 -24.22 -7.63 4.09
N GLU A 105 -23.31 -8.47 3.58
CA GLU A 105 -23.47 -9.12 2.27
C GLU A 105 -23.31 -10.65 2.33
N ASN A 106 -23.15 -11.25 3.52
CA ASN A 106 -23.00 -12.69 3.73
C ASN A 106 -21.84 -13.35 2.96
N VAL A 107 -20.81 -12.58 2.58
CA VAL A 107 -19.57 -13.12 2.00
C VAL A 107 -18.70 -13.71 3.11
N SER A 108 -18.09 -14.87 2.90
CA SER A 108 -17.25 -15.49 3.93
C SER A 108 -15.99 -14.64 4.21
N ILE A 109 -15.63 -14.53 5.50
CA ILE A 109 -14.44 -13.76 5.92
C ILE A 109 -13.19 -14.32 5.26
N SER A 110 -13.04 -15.64 5.23
CA SER A 110 -11.87 -16.31 4.66
C SER A 110 -11.72 -16.05 3.16
N ALA A 111 -12.81 -16.10 2.39
CA ALA A 111 -12.74 -15.82 0.95
C ALA A 111 -12.45 -14.32 0.69
N SER A 112 -13.09 -13.43 1.44
CA SER A 112 -12.80 -11.99 1.38
C SER A 112 -11.32 -11.71 1.70
N LEU A 113 -10.76 -12.31 2.76
CA LEU A 113 -9.35 -12.15 3.10
C LEU A 113 -8.42 -12.71 2.04
N ALA A 114 -8.76 -13.84 1.41
CA ALA A 114 -7.98 -14.37 0.30
C ALA A 114 -7.89 -13.36 -0.85
N THR A 115 -9.00 -12.69 -1.20
CA THR A 115 -8.96 -11.62 -2.22
C THR A 115 -8.07 -10.45 -1.80
N VAL A 116 -8.05 -10.09 -0.51
CA VAL A 116 -7.17 -9.02 0.00
C VAL A 116 -5.70 -9.42 -0.07
N ILE A 117 -5.35 -10.67 0.24
CA ILE A 117 -3.96 -11.16 0.11
C ILE A 117 -3.51 -11.07 -1.36
N VAL A 118 -4.33 -11.56 -2.28
CA VAL A 118 -4.06 -11.46 -3.72
C VAL A 118 -3.90 -9.98 -4.12
N GLU A 119 -4.77 -9.11 -3.60
CA GLU A 119 -4.72 -7.66 -3.82
C GLU A 119 -3.35 -7.10 -3.38
N ARG A 120 -2.85 -7.49 -2.22
CA ARG A 120 -1.55 -7.04 -1.68
C ARG A 120 -0.36 -7.58 -2.46
N VAL A 121 -0.42 -8.81 -2.96
CA VAL A 121 0.61 -9.38 -3.82
C VAL A 121 0.71 -8.59 -5.11
N PHE A 122 -0.43 -8.30 -5.76
CA PHE A 122 -0.45 -7.46 -6.96
C PHE A 122 0.04 -6.04 -6.68
N ASP A 123 -0.36 -5.42 -5.56
CA ASP A 123 0.14 -4.10 -5.17
C ASP A 123 1.67 -4.10 -5.00
N GLY A 124 2.22 -5.14 -4.38
CA GLY A 124 3.67 -5.32 -4.22
C GLY A 124 4.38 -5.51 -5.57
N LEU A 125 3.84 -6.34 -6.47
CA LEU A 125 4.39 -6.54 -7.80
C LEU A 125 4.40 -5.23 -8.61
N VAL A 126 3.29 -4.49 -8.63
CA VAL A 126 3.20 -3.20 -9.33
C VAL A 126 4.17 -2.18 -8.73
N MET A 127 4.32 -2.17 -7.40
CA MET A 127 5.31 -1.31 -6.74
C MET A 127 6.73 -1.66 -7.19
N LEU A 128 7.10 -2.94 -7.24
CA LEU A 128 8.42 -3.37 -7.73
C LEU A 128 8.63 -2.97 -9.19
N VAL A 129 7.61 -3.11 -10.04
CA VAL A 129 7.64 -2.64 -11.42
C VAL A 129 7.97 -1.16 -11.51
N PHE A 130 7.29 -0.32 -10.73
CA PHE A 130 7.60 1.12 -10.73
C PHE A 130 9.01 1.42 -10.22
N VAL A 131 9.47 0.70 -9.18
CA VAL A 131 10.82 0.86 -8.66
C VAL A 131 11.86 0.51 -9.73
N PHE A 132 11.81 -0.68 -10.33
CA PHE A 132 12.77 -1.10 -11.36
C PHE A 132 12.62 -0.35 -12.69
N ALA A 133 11.44 0.20 -12.99
CA ALA A 133 11.27 1.10 -14.12
C ALA A 133 11.94 2.46 -13.88
N ALA A 134 11.85 3.01 -12.66
CA ALA A 134 12.38 4.33 -12.33
C ALA A 134 13.89 4.32 -12.02
N LEU A 135 14.39 3.25 -11.41
CA LEU A 135 15.78 3.11 -10.94
C LEU A 135 16.84 3.45 -12.01
N PRO A 136 16.74 3.01 -13.28
CA PRO A 136 17.71 3.37 -14.32
C PRO A 136 17.81 4.87 -14.64
N PHE A 137 16.77 5.64 -14.32
CA PHE A 137 16.69 7.09 -14.55
C PHE A 137 17.00 7.91 -13.30
N ALA A 138 17.20 7.27 -12.15
CA ALA A 138 17.51 7.95 -10.90
C ALA A 138 18.95 8.51 -10.94
N PRO A 139 19.19 9.75 -10.48
CA PRO A 139 20.54 10.31 -10.41
C PRO A 139 21.36 9.55 -9.36
N ILE A 140 22.47 8.94 -9.79
CA ILE A 140 23.38 8.19 -8.92
C ILE A 140 24.50 9.13 -8.45
N PRO A 141 24.64 9.40 -7.14
CA PRO A 141 25.72 10.24 -6.63
C PRO A 141 27.09 9.65 -7.01
N GLY A 142 27.93 10.45 -7.67
CA GLY A 142 29.27 10.05 -8.11
C GLY A 142 29.37 9.43 -9.50
N ASP A 143 28.27 9.38 -10.28
CA ASP A 143 28.18 8.85 -11.67
C ASP A 143 29.02 7.58 -11.91
N ASN A 144 28.96 6.65 -10.96
CA ASN A 144 29.68 5.40 -11.03
C ASN A 144 29.07 4.49 -12.11
N ALA A 145 29.72 4.43 -13.28
CA ALA A 145 29.26 3.64 -14.43
C ALA A 145 28.98 2.17 -14.07
N HIS A 146 29.75 1.58 -13.15
CA HIS A 146 29.54 0.21 -12.68
C HIS A 146 28.20 0.02 -11.95
N ILE A 147 27.83 0.97 -11.06
CA ILE A 147 26.55 0.90 -10.34
C ILE A 147 25.40 1.05 -11.32
N ARG A 148 25.52 1.98 -12.28
CA ARG A 148 24.50 2.18 -13.32
C ARG A 148 24.31 0.92 -14.17
N ALA A 149 25.39 0.26 -14.58
CA ALA A 149 25.32 -0.98 -15.33
C ALA A 149 24.63 -2.10 -14.52
N ILE A 150 24.96 -2.24 -13.23
CA ILE A 150 24.31 -3.19 -12.32
C ILE A 150 22.80 -2.92 -12.21
N VAL A 151 22.41 -1.65 -12.03
CA VAL A 151 21.00 -1.26 -11.93
C VAL A 151 20.23 -1.57 -13.21
N ILE A 152 20.80 -1.26 -14.38
CA ILE A 152 20.18 -1.56 -15.68
C ILE A 152 20.04 -3.07 -15.85
N PHE A 153 21.10 -3.83 -15.59
CA PHE A 153 21.08 -5.29 -15.71
C PHE A 153 20.03 -5.91 -14.76
N ALA A 154 20.01 -5.50 -13.49
CA ALA A 154 19.04 -5.97 -12.51
C ALA A 154 17.60 -5.64 -12.93
N SER A 155 17.37 -4.45 -13.50
CA SER A 155 16.05 -4.04 -13.99
C SER A 155 15.62 -4.89 -15.19
N ILE A 156 16.49 -5.10 -16.18
CA ILE A 156 16.23 -5.98 -17.32
C ILE A 156 15.94 -7.41 -16.85
N ALA A 157 16.75 -7.94 -15.94
CA ALA A 157 16.56 -9.28 -15.38
C ALA A 157 15.21 -9.40 -14.63
N PHE A 158 14.83 -8.39 -13.86
CA PHE A 158 13.53 -8.33 -13.18
C PHE A 158 12.37 -8.35 -14.18
N PHE A 159 12.41 -7.51 -15.21
CA PHE A 159 11.36 -7.48 -16.25
C PHE A 159 11.30 -8.78 -17.04
N ALA A 160 12.45 -9.37 -17.39
CA ALA A 160 12.51 -10.66 -18.06
C ALA A 160 11.91 -11.77 -17.19
N ALA A 161 12.29 -11.85 -15.92
CA ALA A 161 11.73 -12.81 -14.97
C ALA A 161 10.21 -12.64 -14.80
N MET A 162 9.72 -11.39 -14.77
CA MET A 162 8.30 -11.10 -14.67
C MET A 162 7.53 -11.52 -15.93
N VAL A 163 8.08 -11.27 -17.13
CA VAL A 163 7.49 -11.75 -18.40
C VAL A 163 7.44 -13.27 -18.43
N ILE A 164 8.53 -13.95 -18.05
CA ILE A 164 8.58 -15.41 -17.96
C ILE A 164 7.54 -15.93 -16.97
N PHE A 165 7.45 -15.32 -15.78
CA PHE A 165 6.46 -15.70 -14.78
C PHE A 165 5.03 -15.59 -15.31
N PHE A 166 4.68 -14.48 -15.97
CA PHE A 166 3.35 -14.31 -16.57
C PHE A 166 3.11 -15.24 -17.75
N ALA A 167 4.11 -15.51 -18.58
CA ALA A 167 4.00 -16.48 -19.69
C ALA A 167 3.73 -17.89 -19.16
N LEU A 168 4.47 -18.33 -18.15
CA LEU A 168 4.25 -19.62 -17.47
C LEU A 168 2.87 -19.67 -16.80
N ALA A 169 2.45 -18.60 -16.14
CA ALA A 169 1.13 -18.54 -15.51
C ALA A 169 -0.03 -18.52 -16.53
N ALA A 170 0.19 -17.97 -17.72
CA ALA A 170 -0.79 -17.88 -18.79
C ALA A 170 -0.85 -19.14 -19.68
N MET A 171 0.13 -20.04 -19.56
CA MET A 171 0.15 -21.35 -20.16
C MET A 171 -0.25 -22.37 -19.08
N PRO A 172 -1.55 -22.52 -18.77
CA PRO A 172 -1.98 -23.62 -17.93
C PRO A 172 -1.69 -24.89 -18.72
N GLU A 173 -0.67 -25.64 -18.30
CA GLU A 173 -0.52 -27.01 -18.77
C GLU A 173 -1.86 -27.75 -18.55
N ARG A 174 -2.27 -28.51 -19.57
CA ARG A 174 -3.43 -29.39 -19.54
C ARG A 174 -3.37 -30.36 -18.36
#